data_AF-A0A671NI01-F1
#
_entry.id   AF-A0A671NI01-F1
#
_cell.length_a   1.000
_cell.length_b   1.000
_cell.length_c   1.000
_cell.angle_alpha   90.00
_cell.angle_beta   90.00
_cell.angle_gamma   90.00
#
_symmetry.space_group_name_H-M   'P 1'
#
loop_
_entity.id
_entity.type
_entity.pdbx_description
1 polymer ?
#
loop_
_entity_poly.entity_id
_entity_poly.type
_entity_poly.pdbx_seq_one_letter_code
_entity_poly.pdbx_strand_id
1 'polypeptide(L)'
;MWQVFHLYLYFPLLFWFSHLMLVYLYLFICRGGVSARACLIKKRNRRRSAAALRWASQYSACAPLLRFHRLLLANMAAPALSSRAGSAGSSPTATPNSTKLVPHSPELDFRSGTRIEELNRLIAEFSKHEQREYDDQRALEIHTAKDFIFSMLGMVQKLDQKLPVANEYLLLSGGVREGVIDMDLDELTVYARGADYDMDFTLLVPALKLHDRNQPVTLDMRHSALCHSWLSLRLFDEGTINKWKDCCTVVDHVNGATNYFFSPTLVADWFYESISMVLAEIQKKPQRGVPRVEKVERNATVISIILGVGGSRMLYDVVPVVSFKGWPAVAQSWLMENHFWDGKITEEEVISGFYLLPACSSTGQKENEWRLSFARSEVQLKKCISASLMQAYQACKALIIKLLSRPKAISPYHLRSLMLWACDRLPHTYLAQEDYAAHCLLGLIDDLQHCLVNKTCPNYFIPQCNMLEHLSDDMAMLHARKLSSVRSDPAEHLRSAIEHAKAASRLTLELQWRGGSSNLSSPLSDTGADQQPDDRLAKKLQQLVTENPGKSISVFINPDDVTRPHFRIDDKFF
;
A
#
# COMPACT_ATOMS: atom_id res chain seq x y z
N MET A 1 -2.86 -67.53 20.44
CA MET A 1 -2.86 -67.34 21.90
C MET A 1 -1.77 -66.33 22.29
N TRP A 2 -1.84 -65.10 21.77
CA TRP A 2 -1.02 -63.93 22.17
C TRP A 2 -1.82 -62.67 21.80
N GLN A 3 -2.86 -62.40 22.58
CA GLN A 3 -3.43 -61.08 22.81
C GLN A 3 -3.32 -60.87 24.33
N VAL A 4 -3.14 -59.62 24.77
CA VAL A 4 -2.87 -59.17 26.15
C VAL A 4 -1.37 -59.02 26.48
N PHE A 5 -0.70 -58.01 25.90
CA PHE A 5 0.47 -57.36 26.54
C PHE A 5 0.82 -55.97 25.94
N HIS A 6 -0.15 -55.19 25.50
CA HIS A 6 0.11 -53.82 25.00
C HIS A 6 -0.92 -52.76 25.42
N LEU A 7 -1.57 -52.95 26.58
CA LEU A 7 -2.57 -52.00 27.10
C LEU A 7 -2.24 -51.41 28.49
N TYR A 8 -0.98 -51.36 28.89
CA TYR A 8 -0.59 -50.84 30.22
C TYR A 8 0.44 -49.70 30.24
N LEU A 9 0.74 -49.06 29.10
CA LEU A 9 1.70 -47.95 29.06
C LEU A 9 1.18 -46.60 28.52
N TYR A 10 -0.08 -46.52 28.08
CA TYR A 10 -0.65 -45.29 27.51
C TYR A 10 -1.73 -44.58 28.33
N PHE A 11 -2.13 -45.15 29.48
CA PHE A 11 -3.15 -44.54 30.34
C PHE A 11 -2.64 -43.49 31.36
N PRO A 12 -1.37 -43.47 31.83
CA PRO A 12 -0.91 -42.45 32.78
C PRO A 12 -0.56 -41.08 32.16
N LEU A 13 -0.23 -41.02 30.86
CA LEU A 13 0.24 -39.79 30.20
C LEU A 13 -0.89 -38.81 29.81
N LEU A 14 -2.08 -39.34 29.50
CA LEU A 14 -3.25 -38.51 29.18
C LEU A 14 -3.88 -37.85 30.42
N PHE A 15 -3.73 -38.48 31.60
CA PHE A 15 -4.24 -37.92 32.86
C PHE A 15 -3.38 -36.74 33.36
N TRP A 16 -2.06 -36.78 33.12
CA TRP A 16 -1.14 -35.70 33.45
C TRP A 16 -1.35 -34.44 32.57
N PHE A 17 -1.57 -34.62 31.27
CA PHE A 17 -1.82 -33.48 30.36
C PHE A 17 -3.13 -32.74 30.68
N SER A 18 -4.18 -33.48 31.07
CA SER A 18 -5.45 -32.85 31.44
C SER A 18 -5.37 -32.08 32.76
N HIS A 19 -4.53 -32.52 33.70
CA HIS A 19 -4.34 -31.82 34.98
C HIS A 19 -3.49 -30.54 34.83
N LEU A 20 -2.48 -30.55 33.95
CA LEU A 20 -1.65 -29.36 33.68
C LEU A 20 -2.45 -28.24 32.99
N MET A 21 -3.36 -28.59 32.09
CA MET A 21 -4.27 -27.64 31.42
C MET A 21 -5.28 -27.01 32.39
N LEU A 22 -5.79 -27.78 33.34
CA LEU A 22 -6.69 -27.27 34.38
C LEU A 22 -5.98 -26.34 35.37
N VAL A 23 -4.71 -26.62 35.70
CA VAL A 23 -3.89 -25.74 36.56
C VAL A 23 -3.52 -24.44 35.83
N TYR A 24 -3.21 -24.51 34.53
CA TYR A 24 -2.96 -23.31 33.71
C TYR A 24 -4.22 -22.43 33.55
N LEU A 25 -5.39 -23.04 33.35
CA LEU A 25 -6.65 -22.31 33.24
C LEU A 25 -7.05 -21.68 34.59
N TYR A 26 -6.79 -22.35 35.70
CA TYR A 26 -7.03 -21.81 37.04
C TYR A 26 -6.07 -20.64 37.37
N LEU A 27 -4.79 -20.73 37.00
CA LEU A 27 -3.82 -19.64 37.15
C LEU A 27 -4.13 -18.44 36.25
N PHE A 28 -4.68 -18.67 35.06
CA PHE A 28 -5.12 -17.59 34.15
C PHE A 28 -6.35 -16.85 34.69
N ILE A 29 -7.29 -17.58 35.31
CA ILE A 29 -8.49 -17.00 35.94
C ILE A 29 -8.14 -16.26 37.25
N CYS A 30 -7.14 -16.71 38.01
CA CYS A 30 -6.71 -16.06 39.25
C CYS A 30 -5.77 -14.85 39.06
N ARG A 31 -5.17 -14.65 37.87
CA ARG A 31 -4.31 -13.49 37.56
C ARG A 31 -5.02 -12.33 36.86
N GLY A 32 -6.28 -12.49 36.47
CA GLY A 32 -7.12 -11.43 35.88
C GLY A 32 -8.21 -11.00 36.85
N GLY A 33 -7.87 -10.22 37.88
CA GLY A 33 -8.87 -9.55 38.70
C GLY A 33 -9.52 -8.41 37.92
N VAL A 34 -10.79 -8.57 37.50
CA VAL A 34 -11.92 -7.63 37.67
C VAL A 34 -13.21 -8.25 37.08
N SER A 35 -14.15 -8.50 38.00
CA SER A 35 -15.63 -8.51 37.91
C SER A 35 -16.37 -9.24 36.76
N ALA A 36 -16.81 -10.46 37.06
CA ALA A 36 -17.86 -11.17 36.36
C ALA A 36 -19.25 -10.72 36.82
N ARG A 37 -19.99 -10.00 35.96
CA ARG A 37 -21.46 -9.91 36.06
C ARG A 37 -22.07 -9.45 34.72
N ALA A 38 -22.32 -10.41 33.82
CA ALA A 38 -23.46 -10.44 32.89
C ALA A 38 -23.24 -11.51 31.79
N CYS A 39 -23.46 -12.78 32.09
CA CYS A 39 -23.95 -13.72 31.08
C CYS A 39 -24.52 -14.97 31.76
N LEU A 40 -25.81 -14.96 32.03
CA LEU A 40 -26.58 -16.14 32.39
C LEU A 40 -27.80 -16.14 31.47
N ILE A 41 -28.14 -17.33 30.95
CA ILE A 41 -29.25 -17.68 30.03
C ILE A 41 -28.83 -17.55 28.55
N LYS A 42 -28.65 -18.61 27.75
CA LYS A 42 -29.54 -19.76 27.53
C LYS A 42 -28.76 -20.96 26.94
N LYS A 43 -28.78 -22.08 27.65
CA LYS A 43 -28.50 -23.43 27.11
C LYS A 43 -29.61 -23.78 26.12
N ARG A 44 -29.26 -24.37 24.95
CA ARG A 44 -29.86 -25.60 24.37
C ARG A 44 -29.68 -25.68 22.85
N ASN A 45 -28.69 -26.45 22.37
CA ASN A 45 -28.95 -27.64 21.55
C ASN A 45 -27.67 -28.44 21.27
N ARG A 46 -27.59 -29.63 21.88
CA ARG A 46 -26.67 -30.72 21.52
C ARG A 46 -27.13 -31.32 20.19
N ARG A 47 -26.43 -31.03 19.09
CA ARG A 47 -26.43 -31.83 17.84
C ARG A 47 -25.30 -31.36 16.89
N ARG A 48 -24.06 -31.26 17.39
CA ARG A 48 -22.86 -31.01 16.56
C ARG A 48 -21.62 -31.67 17.15
N SER A 49 -21.64 -33.00 17.31
CA SER A 49 -20.43 -33.77 17.69
C SER A 49 -20.01 -34.80 16.64
N ALA A 50 -20.70 -34.87 15.49
CA ALA A 50 -20.33 -35.78 14.38
C ALA A 50 -19.61 -35.09 13.20
N ALA A 51 -19.55 -33.75 13.16
CA ALA A 51 -18.88 -32.99 12.10
C ALA A 51 -17.41 -32.64 12.46
N ALA A 52 -17.10 -32.42 13.75
CA ALA A 52 -15.75 -32.10 14.21
C ALA A 52 -14.75 -33.27 14.05
N LEU A 53 -15.24 -34.51 14.12
CA LEU A 53 -14.41 -35.71 13.96
C LEU A 53 -14.10 -36.07 12.48
N ARG A 54 -14.84 -35.51 11.51
CA ARG A 54 -14.50 -35.67 10.08
C ARG A 54 -13.51 -34.62 9.58
N TRP A 55 -13.43 -33.47 10.25
CA TRP A 55 -12.48 -32.40 9.92
C TRP A 55 -11.03 -32.76 10.32
N ALA A 56 -10.85 -33.53 11.40
CA ALA A 56 -9.52 -33.94 11.88
C ALA A 56 -8.88 -35.09 11.08
N SER A 57 -9.65 -35.82 10.26
CA SER A 57 -9.15 -36.99 9.52
C SER A 57 -8.55 -36.66 8.14
N GLN A 58 -8.63 -35.41 7.68
CA GLN A 58 -8.18 -35.03 6.33
C GLN A 58 -6.85 -34.25 6.31
N TYR A 59 -6.26 -33.97 7.48
CA TYR A 59 -4.98 -33.24 7.62
C TYR A 59 -3.78 -34.13 8.03
N SER A 60 -3.88 -35.45 7.86
CA SER A 60 -2.77 -36.39 8.16
C SER A 60 -1.94 -36.77 6.92
N ALA A 61 -1.92 -35.96 5.87
CA ALA A 61 -1.16 -36.24 4.64
C ALA A 61 -0.04 -35.24 4.28
N CYS A 62 0.24 -34.22 5.11
CA CYS A 62 1.33 -33.25 4.86
C CYS A 62 2.43 -33.23 5.95
N ALA A 63 2.56 -34.31 6.72
CA ALA A 63 3.57 -34.42 7.77
C ALA A 63 5.04 -34.67 7.34
N PRO A 64 5.43 -34.95 6.08
CA PRO A 64 6.85 -35.11 5.75
C PRO A 64 7.63 -33.81 5.47
N LEU A 65 6.98 -32.70 5.09
CA LEU A 65 7.69 -31.47 4.64
C LEU A 65 8.17 -30.56 5.78
N LEU A 66 7.54 -30.61 6.95
CA LEU A 66 7.91 -29.80 8.12
C LEU A 66 9.13 -30.34 8.91
N ARG A 67 9.56 -31.59 8.67
CA ARG A 67 10.78 -32.14 9.28
C ARG A 67 12.06 -31.74 8.53
N PHE A 68 11.99 -31.46 7.23
CA PHE A 68 13.15 -31.02 6.46
C PHE A 68 13.52 -29.56 6.76
N HIS A 69 12.54 -28.70 7.03
CA HIS A 69 12.80 -27.29 7.34
C HIS A 69 13.45 -27.08 8.72
N ARG A 70 13.18 -27.97 9.68
CA ARG A 70 13.78 -27.94 11.04
C ARG A 70 15.21 -28.47 11.10
N LEU A 71 15.62 -29.33 10.16
CA LEU A 71 16.99 -29.87 10.09
C LEU A 71 17.97 -28.91 9.40
N LEU A 72 17.50 -28.04 8.50
CA LEU A 72 18.31 -26.99 7.88
C LEU A 72 18.57 -25.79 8.81
N LEU A 73 17.63 -25.46 9.71
CA LEU A 73 17.80 -24.37 10.68
C LEU A 73 18.70 -24.73 11.89
N ALA A 74 19.01 -26.02 12.11
CA ALA A 74 19.84 -26.46 13.23
C ALA A 74 21.35 -26.46 12.94
N ASN A 75 21.78 -26.27 11.69
CA ASN A 75 23.21 -26.34 11.28
C ASN A 75 23.82 -25.01 10.84
N MET A 76 23.23 -23.86 11.21
CA MET A 76 23.83 -22.54 11.01
C MET A 76 23.87 -21.72 12.31
N ALA A 77 24.36 -22.32 13.39
CA ALA A 77 24.79 -21.60 14.58
C ALA A 77 26.33 -21.46 14.55
N ALA A 78 26.82 -20.29 14.15
CA ALA A 78 28.22 -19.90 14.37
C ALA A 78 28.44 -19.57 15.87
N PRO A 79 29.66 -19.76 16.41
CA PRO A 79 29.88 -19.91 17.84
C PRO A 79 29.79 -18.58 18.61
N ALA A 80 29.18 -18.63 19.78
CA ALA A 80 29.17 -17.53 20.75
C ALA A 80 30.56 -17.34 21.37
N LEU A 81 31.14 -16.14 21.21
CA LEU A 81 32.36 -15.72 21.90
C LEU A 81 32.06 -15.47 23.38
N SER A 82 32.60 -16.33 24.26
CA SER A 82 32.53 -16.14 25.72
C SER A 82 33.50 -15.04 26.16
N SER A 83 32.98 -13.98 26.79
CA SER A 83 33.78 -13.02 27.53
C SER A 83 34.29 -13.66 28.83
N ARG A 84 35.61 -13.89 28.93
CA ARG A 84 36.25 -14.31 30.19
C ARG A 84 37.03 -13.14 30.77
N ALA A 85 36.61 -12.70 31.96
CA ALA A 85 37.32 -11.74 32.78
C ALA A 85 38.68 -12.31 33.23
N GLY A 86 39.73 -11.51 33.13
CA GLY A 86 41.07 -11.80 33.62
C GLY A 86 41.73 -10.51 34.12
N SER A 87 42.22 -10.57 35.36
CA SER A 87 42.63 -9.44 36.20
C SER A 87 44.05 -8.93 35.92
N ALA A 88 44.21 -7.62 36.14
CA ALA A 88 45.37 -6.80 36.52
C ALA A 88 46.83 -7.30 36.32
N GLY A 89 47.62 -6.43 35.67
CA GLY A 89 49.09 -6.34 35.79
C GLY A 89 49.58 -4.97 35.30
N SER A 90 50.12 -4.16 36.21
CA SER A 90 50.53 -2.76 36.04
C SER A 90 51.95 -2.57 35.49
N SER A 91 52.15 -1.63 34.55
CA SER A 91 53.05 -0.44 34.68
C SER A 91 53.46 0.18 33.33
N PRO A 92 53.85 1.49 33.31
CA PRO A 92 53.61 2.39 32.17
C PRO A 92 54.90 2.85 31.46
N THR A 93 54.85 3.08 30.14
CA THR A 93 55.51 4.20 29.41
C THR A 93 55.43 3.97 27.90
N ALA A 94 54.60 4.74 27.19
CA ALA A 94 54.87 5.28 25.84
C ALA A 94 53.70 6.18 25.40
N THR A 95 54.05 7.38 24.97
CA THR A 95 53.21 8.47 24.46
C THR A 95 52.55 8.16 23.11
N PRO A 96 51.56 8.96 22.68
CA PRO A 96 50.49 8.52 21.78
C PRO A 96 50.76 8.82 20.29
N ASN A 97 49.88 8.27 19.45
CA ASN A 97 49.59 8.63 18.05
C ASN A 97 50.44 8.00 16.94
N SER A 98 49.95 6.86 16.46
CA SER A 98 49.76 6.62 15.02
C SER A 98 48.84 5.40 14.85
N THR A 99 47.53 5.57 15.04
CA THR A 99 46.56 4.65 14.44
C THR A 99 46.61 4.89 12.95
N LYS A 100 47.45 4.11 12.26
CA LYS A 100 47.33 3.89 10.82
C LYS A 100 45.88 3.45 10.57
N LEU A 101 45.08 4.34 9.98
CA LEU A 101 43.83 3.98 9.31
C LEU A 101 44.18 2.90 8.31
N VAL A 102 43.85 1.64 8.63
CA VAL A 102 43.84 0.59 7.63
C VAL A 102 42.83 1.06 6.58
N PRO A 103 43.24 1.26 5.31
CA PRO A 103 42.28 1.62 4.28
C PRO A 103 41.28 0.48 4.20
N HIS A 104 40.03 0.73 4.60
CA HIS A 104 38.93 -0.17 4.36
C HIS A 104 38.89 -0.40 2.85
N SER A 105 39.06 -1.65 2.43
CA SER A 105 38.82 -2.04 1.05
C SER A 105 37.40 -1.62 0.69
N PRO A 106 37.18 -0.98 -0.49
CA PRO A 106 35.85 -0.52 -0.88
C PRO A 106 34.89 -1.71 -0.86
N GLU A 107 33.71 -1.51 -0.29
CA GLU A 107 32.72 -2.58 -0.24
C GLU A 107 32.14 -2.76 -1.65
N LEU A 108 32.23 -3.98 -2.19
CA LEU A 108 31.76 -4.31 -3.53
C LEU A 108 30.55 -5.25 -3.43
N ASP A 109 29.54 -5.01 -4.25
CA ASP A 109 28.56 -6.03 -4.54
C ASP A 109 29.22 -7.18 -5.32
N PHE A 110 29.10 -8.39 -4.78
CA PHE A 110 29.76 -9.56 -5.37
C PHE A 110 29.22 -9.90 -6.78
N ARG A 111 27.93 -9.65 -7.04
CA ARG A 111 27.29 -10.05 -8.31
C ARG A 111 27.60 -9.08 -9.45
N SER A 112 27.58 -7.77 -9.21
CA SER A 112 27.82 -6.76 -10.25
C SER A 112 29.24 -6.20 -10.25
N GLY A 113 30.01 -6.39 -9.17
CA GLY A 113 31.31 -5.75 -8.97
C GLY A 113 31.22 -4.24 -8.72
N THR A 114 30.03 -3.69 -8.53
CA THR A 114 29.81 -2.26 -8.26
C THR A 114 30.16 -1.92 -6.80
N ARG A 115 30.74 -0.75 -6.56
CA ARG A 115 30.94 -0.23 -5.20
C ARG A 115 29.62 0.11 -4.53
N ILE A 116 29.43 -0.37 -3.31
CA ILE A 116 28.22 -0.09 -2.51
C ILE A 116 28.08 1.42 -2.27
N GLU A 117 29.20 2.12 -2.03
CA GLU A 117 29.17 3.58 -1.83
C GLU A 117 28.76 4.34 -3.11
N GLU A 118 29.08 3.80 -4.29
CA GLU A 118 28.62 4.36 -5.56
C GLU A 118 27.11 4.19 -5.73
N LEU A 119 26.58 3.00 -5.43
CA LEU A 119 25.14 2.74 -5.48
C LEU A 119 24.36 3.64 -4.53
N ASN A 120 24.81 3.79 -3.29
CA ASN A 120 24.19 4.71 -2.33
C ASN A 120 24.17 6.15 -2.86
N ARG A 121 25.26 6.62 -3.46
CA ARG A 121 25.33 7.95 -4.07
C ARG A 121 24.31 8.12 -5.20
N LEU A 122 24.20 7.13 -6.09
CA LEU A 122 23.24 7.14 -7.19
C LEU A 122 21.80 7.11 -6.69
N ILE A 123 21.50 6.31 -5.66
CA ILE A 123 20.16 6.27 -5.05
C ILE A 123 19.82 7.61 -4.41
N ALA A 124 20.77 8.24 -3.71
CA ALA A 124 20.57 9.56 -3.14
C ALA A 124 20.39 10.65 -4.21
N GLU A 125 21.16 10.62 -5.31
CA GLU A 125 20.98 11.52 -6.45
C GLU A 125 19.60 11.32 -7.11
N PHE A 126 19.22 10.07 -7.37
CA PHE A 126 17.89 9.74 -7.89
C PHE A 126 16.79 10.27 -6.97
N SER A 127 16.95 10.07 -5.66
CA SER A 127 16.00 10.53 -4.65
C SER A 127 15.85 12.05 -4.65
N LYS A 128 16.90 12.84 -4.94
CA LYS A 128 16.79 14.31 -5.08
C LYS A 128 15.93 14.74 -6.27
N HIS A 129 15.93 13.97 -7.35
CA HIS A 129 15.11 14.25 -8.52
C HIS A 129 13.67 13.74 -8.40
N GLU A 130 13.47 12.67 -7.63
CA GLU A 130 12.13 12.16 -7.30
C GLU A 130 11.45 12.93 -6.18
N GLN A 131 12.22 13.38 -5.17
CA GLN A 131 11.72 14.20 -4.06
C GLN A 131 11.13 15.48 -4.62
N ARG A 132 9.82 15.61 -4.43
CA ARG A 132 9.06 16.77 -4.82
C ARG A 132 9.36 17.85 -3.78
N GLU A 133 10.14 18.86 -4.13
CA GLU A 133 10.18 20.07 -3.33
C GLU A 133 8.78 20.70 -3.38
N TYR A 134 8.12 20.69 -2.23
CA TYR A 134 6.85 21.35 -2.01
C TYR A 134 7.15 22.73 -1.45
N ASP A 135 7.46 23.67 -2.33
CA ASP A 135 7.41 25.07 -1.95
C ASP A 135 5.97 25.48 -1.58
N ASP A 136 5.84 26.60 -0.89
CA ASP A 136 4.56 27.13 -0.41
C ASP A 136 3.53 27.30 -1.54
N GLN A 137 4.01 27.63 -2.74
CA GLN A 137 3.18 27.80 -3.93
C GLN A 137 2.60 26.46 -4.42
N ARG A 138 3.43 25.42 -4.56
CA ARG A 138 2.98 24.06 -4.93
C ARG A 138 2.04 23.49 -3.88
N ALA A 139 2.32 23.70 -2.60
CA ALA A 139 1.44 23.27 -1.52
C ALA A 139 0.04 23.90 -1.65
N LEU A 140 -0.03 25.20 -1.96
CA LEU A 140 -1.29 25.90 -2.25
C LEU A 140 -2.00 25.35 -3.49
N GLU A 141 -1.27 25.08 -4.57
CA GLU A 141 -1.83 24.50 -5.80
C GLU A 141 -2.43 23.11 -5.54
N ILE A 142 -1.75 22.26 -4.75
CA ILE A 142 -2.23 20.91 -4.40
C ILE A 142 -3.51 21.01 -3.57
N HIS A 143 -3.53 21.93 -2.60
CA HIS A 143 -4.71 22.18 -1.79
C HIS A 143 -5.89 22.62 -2.64
N THR A 144 -5.66 23.56 -3.56
CA THR A 144 -6.69 24.07 -4.48
C THR A 144 -7.25 22.97 -5.39
N ALA A 145 -6.39 22.09 -5.91
CA ALA A 145 -6.82 20.94 -6.72
C ALA A 145 -7.64 19.93 -5.91
N LYS A 146 -7.19 19.62 -4.68
CA LYS A 146 -7.92 18.73 -3.75
C LYS A 146 -9.33 19.26 -3.47
N ASP A 147 -9.44 20.54 -3.11
CA ASP A 147 -10.74 21.15 -2.79
C ASP A 147 -11.67 21.16 -3.98
N PHE A 148 -11.13 21.40 -5.18
CA PHE A 148 -11.90 21.31 -6.42
C PHE A 148 -12.47 19.91 -6.64
N ILE A 149 -11.64 18.85 -6.53
CA ILE A 149 -12.11 17.47 -6.68
C ILE A 149 -13.16 17.12 -5.62
N PHE A 150 -12.98 17.53 -4.37
CA PHE A 150 -13.94 17.23 -3.29
C PHE A 150 -15.25 18.00 -3.48
N SER A 151 -15.19 19.24 -3.94
CA SER A 151 -16.37 20.04 -4.29
C SER A 151 -17.13 19.42 -5.47
N MET A 152 -16.40 18.96 -6.50
CA MET A 152 -16.95 18.22 -7.63
C MET A 152 -17.69 16.96 -7.17
N LEU A 153 -17.08 16.14 -6.31
CA LEU A 153 -17.74 14.96 -5.75
C LEU A 153 -18.96 15.31 -4.88
N GLY A 154 -18.94 16.45 -4.19
CA GLY A 154 -20.10 17.00 -3.51
C GLY A 154 -21.25 17.38 -4.46
N MET A 155 -20.94 17.84 -5.68
CA MET A 155 -21.94 18.08 -6.73
C MET A 155 -22.44 16.78 -7.36
N VAL A 156 -21.57 15.79 -7.56
CA VAL A 156 -21.98 14.44 -7.99
C VAL A 156 -22.94 13.83 -6.97
N GLN A 157 -22.67 13.97 -5.67
CA GLN A 157 -23.59 13.52 -4.62
C GLN A 157 -24.96 14.24 -4.70
N LYS A 158 -25.00 15.52 -5.03
CA LYS A 158 -26.26 16.28 -5.15
C LYS A 158 -27.07 15.94 -6.40
N LEU A 159 -26.41 15.48 -7.45
CA LEU A 159 -27.00 15.21 -8.75
C LEU A 159 -28.06 14.09 -8.68
N ASP A 160 -27.73 12.96 -8.08
CA ASP A 160 -28.60 11.78 -8.03
C ASP A 160 -28.67 11.09 -6.66
N GLN A 161 -27.95 11.63 -5.67
CA GLN A 161 -27.91 11.12 -4.30
C GLN A 161 -27.37 9.69 -4.17
N LYS A 162 -26.67 9.15 -5.17
CA LYS A 162 -26.11 7.79 -5.10
C LYS A 162 -24.95 7.68 -4.11
N LEU A 163 -24.01 8.61 -4.14
CA LEU A 163 -22.91 8.67 -3.18
C LEU A 163 -23.41 8.92 -1.74
N PRO A 164 -22.69 8.40 -0.71
CA PRO A 164 -22.94 8.74 0.69
C PRO A 164 -22.88 10.25 0.95
N VAL A 165 -23.82 10.78 1.74
CA VAL A 165 -23.85 12.21 2.12
C VAL A 165 -22.59 12.60 2.90
N ALA A 166 -22.23 11.80 3.91
CA ALA A 166 -20.96 11.90 4.61
C ALA A 166 -19.99 10.86 4.04
N ASN A 167 -19.12 11.27 3.13
CA ASN A 167 -18.17 10.38 2.48
C ASN A 167 -16.76 10.53 3.07
N GLU A 168 -16.06 9.39 3.23
CA GLU A 168 -14.70 9.35 3.75
C GLU A 168 -13.78 8.95 2.60
N TYR A 169 -13.24 9.95 1.91
CA TYR A 169 -12.32 9.71 0.80
C TYR A 169 -10.93 9.34 1.31
N LEU A 170 -10.25 8.45 0.59
CA LEU A 170 -8.83 8.17 0.80
C LEU A 170 -8.04 8.72 -0.38
N LEU A 171 -7.29 9.81 -0.15
CA LEU A 171 -6.40 10.43 -1.12
C LEU A 171 -4.98 9.93 -0.89
N LEU A 172 -4.40 9.29 -1.90
CA LEU A 172 -3.06 8.70 -1.87
C LEU A 172 -2.15 9.47 -2.81
N SER A 173 -0.92 9.73 -2.37
CA SER A 173 0.13 10.30 -3.23
C SER A 173 0.66 9.23 -4.19
N GLY A 174 0.70 9.57 -5.48
CA GLY A 174 1.00 8.66 -6.59
C GLY A 174 -0.26 8.14 -7.29
N GLY A 175 -0.15 7.90 -8.59
CA GLY A 175 -1.21 7.37 -9.43
C GLY A 175 -1.32 5.84 -9.36
N VAL A 176 -2.38 5.30 -9.97
CA VAL A 176 -2.60 3.85 -10.07
C VAL A 176 -1.46 3.16 -10.83
N ARG A 177 -0.90 3.87 -11.82
CA ARG A 177 0.23 3.44 -12.65
C ARG A 177 1.52 3.23 -11.85
N GLU A 178 1.65 3.91 -10.71
CA GLU A 178 2.77 3.77 -9.77
C GLU A 178 2.58 2.62 -8.77
N GLY A 179 1.53 1.79 -8.99
CA GLY A 179 1.17 0.64 -8.16
C GLY A 179 0.82 1.02 -6.73
N VAL A 180 0.24 2.22 -6.52
CA VAL A 180 -0.25 2.69 -5.22
C VAL A 180 -1.38 1.82 -4.67
N ILE A 181 -2.13 1.18 -5.57
CA ILE A 181 -3.14 0.16 -5.26
C ILE A 181 -3.00 -1.02 -6.23
N ASP A 182 -3.49 -2.20 -5.83
CA ASP A 182 -3.48 -3.42 -6.64
C ASP A 182 -4.58 -3.40 -7.72
N MET A 183 -4.30 -2.74 -8.84
CA MET A 183 -5.20 -2.60 -9.99
C MET A 183 -4.52 -3.06 -11.28
N ASP A 184 -5.34 -3.44 -12.25
CA ASP A 184 -4.88 -3.91 -13.56
C ASP A 184 -4.42 -2.73 -14.43
N LEU A 185 -3.22 -2.81 -15.00
CA LEU A 185 -2.56 -1.70 -15.70
C LEU A 185 -2.73 -1.73 -17.22
N ASP A 186 -3.26 -2.82 -17.77
CA ASP A 186 -3.27 -3.07 -19.23
C ASP A 186 -4.17 -2.11 -19.99
N GLU A 187 -5.28 -1.70 -19.37
CA GLU A 187 -6.31 -0.86 -19.96
C GLU A 187 -6.11 0.65 -19.66
N LEU A 188 -5.03 1.01 -18.97
CA LEU A 188 -4.74 2.41 -18.62
C LEU A 188 -4.01 3.15 -19.74
N THR A 189 -4.53 4.33 -20.11
CA THR A 189 -3.82 5.30 -20.97
C THR A 189 -2.43 5.58 -20.42
N VAL A 190 -1.43 5.64 -21.30
CA VAL A 190 -0.05 5.97 -20.94
C VAL A 190 0.06 7.48 -20.75
N TYR A 191 0.46 7.89 -19.55
CA TYR A 191 0.81 9.27 -19.22
C TYR A 191 2.27 9.32 -18.81
N ALA A 192 2.99 10.33 -19.29
CA ALA A 192 4.38 10.58 -18.97
C ALA A 192 4.50 11.78 -18.03
N ARG A 193 5.15 11.57 -16.88
CA ARG A 193 5.50 12.64 -15.95
C ARG A 193 6.36 13.70 -16.65
N GLY A 194 6.12 14.95 -16.35
CA GLY A 194 6.72 16.12 -16.99
C GLY A 194 6.07 16.50 -18.32
N ALA A 195 5.64 15.53 -19.13
CA ALA A 195 4.96 15.80 -20.39
C ALA A 195 3.45 16.03 -20.22
N ASP A 196 2.77 15.15 -19.48
CA ASP A 196 1.32 15.18 -19.28
C ASP A 196 0.91 15.73 -17.91
N TYR A 197 1.66 15.39 -16.87
CA TYR A 197 1.40 15.79 -15.49
C TYR A 197 2.69 16.00 -14.71
N ASP A 198 2.65 16.83 -13.68
CA ASP A 198 3.78 17.09 -12.79
C ASP A 198 3.64 16.29 -11.49
N MET A 199 2.39 16.08 -11.07
CA MET A 199 2.01 15.34 -9.88
C MET A 199 0.83 14.42 -10.14
N ASP A 200 0.78 13.31 -9.43
CA ASP A 200 -0.28 12.32 -9.52
C ASP A 200 -0.78 11.88 -8.15
N PHE A 201 -2.06 11.54 -8.11
CA PHE A 201 -2.78 11.11 -6.92
C PHE A 201 -3.80 10.02 -7.29
N THR A 202 -4.06 9.12 -6.35
CA THR A 202 -5.14 8.15 -6.44
C THR A 202 -6.18 8.48 -5.38
N LEU A 203 -7.45 8.66 -5.78
CA LEU A 203 -8.55 8.98 -4.89
C LEU A 203 -9.56 7.83 -4.85
N LEU A 204 -9.66 7.15 -3.71
CA LEU A 204 -10.69 6.14 -3.49
C LEU A 204 -11.98 6.81 -3.00
N VAL A 205 -13.05 6.61 -3.75
CA VAL A 205 -14.37 7.21 -3.51
C VAL A 205 -15.36 6.11 -3.14
N PRO A 206 -15.76 5.97 -1.86
CA PRO A 206 -16.76 5.00 -1.48
C PRO A 206 -18.11 5.28 -2.16
N ALA A 207 -18.46 4.44 -3.15
CA ALA A 207 -19.79 4.41 -3.75
C ALA A 207 -20.79 3.77 -2.78
N LEU A 208 -20.33 2.75 -2.04
CA LEU A 208 -21.12 2.06 -1.03
C LEU A 208 -20.32 1.91 0.28
N LYS A 209 -20.97 2.18 1.41
CA LYS A 209 -20.42 1.99 2.76
C LYS A 209 -21.25 0.93 3.49
N LEU A 210 -20.64 -0.21 3.78
CA LEU A 210 -21.35 -1.37 4.34
C LEU A 210 -21.24 -1.47 5.87
N HIS A 211 -21.12 -0.32 6.54
CA HIS A 211 -20.87 -0.24 7.99
C HIS A 211 -21.73 0.82 8.71
N ASP A 212 -22.72 1.40 8.02
CA ASP A 212 -23.45 2.59 8.51
C ASP A 212 -24.56 2.28 9.53
N ARG A 213 -24.81 1.00 9.84
CA ARG A 213 -25.91 0.57 10.74
C ARG A 213 -25.49 -0.30 11.92
N ASN A 214 -24.20 -0.41 12.25
CA ASN A 214 -23.70 -1.38 13.24
C ASN A 214 -24.16 -2.83 13.00
N GLN A 215 -24.63 -3.15 11.79
CA GLN A 215 -24.94 -4.51 11.37
C GLN A 215 -23.71 -5.06 10.66
N PRO A 216 -23.10 -6.14 11.16
CA PRO A 216 -21.95 -6.75 10.51
C PRO A 216 -22.38 -7.32 9.16
N VAL A 217 -21.94 -6.70 8.07
CA VAL A 217 -22.05 -7.30 6.75
C VAL A 217 -21.03 -8.42 6.67
N THR A 218 -21.52 -9.66 6.69
CA THR A 218 -20.66 -10.82 6.45
C THR A 218 -20.51 -10.96 4.95
N LEU A 219 -19.30 -10.71 4.44
CA LEU A 219 -18.96 -11.11 3.08
C LEU A 219 -19.03 -12.63 3.00
N ASP A 220 -19.98 -13.14 2.22
CA ASP A 220 -20.14 -14.58 2.03
C ASP A 220 -19.03 -15.11 1.12
N MET A 221 -17.89 -15.42 1.74
CA MET A 221 -16.73 -15.99 1.04
C MET A 221 -16.87 -17.51 0.80
N ARG A 222 -18.04 -18.13 1.04
CA ARG A 222 -18.21 -19.60 0.89
C ARG A 222 -18.06 -20.08 -0.55
N HIS A 223 -18.34 -19.21 -1.52
CA HIS A 223 -18.21 -19.52 -2.95
C HIS A 223 -16.90 -18.99 -3.55
N SER A 224 -16.18 -18.14 -2.82
CA SER A 224 -14.80 -17.81 -3.16
C SER A 224 -13.94 -19.03 -2.82
N ALA A 225 -13.03 -19.41 -3.71
CA ALA A 225 -12.06 -20.42 -3.34
C ALA A 225 -11.25 -19.90 -2.13
N LEU A 226 -10.82 -20.84 -1.27
CA LEU A 226 -9.95 -20.49 -0.15
C LEU A 226 -8.76 -19.71 -0.69
N CYS A 227 -8.31 -18.69 0.06
CA CYS A 227 -7.13 -17.91 -0.30
C CYS A 227 -7.32 -16.89 -1.45
N HIS A 228 -8.55 -16.65 -1.93
CA HIS A 228 -8.81 -15.66 -2.99
C HIS A 228 -8.90 -14.21 -2.48
N SER A 229 -8.40 -13.29 -3.28
CA SER A 229 -8.56 -11.83 -3.13
C SER A 229 -9.76 -11.26 -3.88
N TRP A 230 -10.56 -12.12 -4.53
CA TRP A 230 -11.66 -11.73 -5.43
C TRP A 230 -13.01 -12.24 -4.91
N LEU A 231 -14.03 -11.39 -4.94
CA LEU A 231 -15.36 -11.76 -4.48
C LEU A 231 -16.50 -11.00 -5.19
N SER A 232 -17.66 -11.65 -5.26
CA SER A 232 -18.89 -11.04 -5.76
C SER A 232 -19.73 -10.45 -4.65
N LEU A 233 -20.14 -9.20 -4.82
CA LEU A 233 -20.88 -8.47 -3.80
C LEU A 233 -22.38 -8.52 -4.07
N ARG A 234 -23.07 -9.47 -3.43
CA ARG A 234 -24.54 -9.52 -3.45
C ARG A 234 -25.13 -8.43 -2.54
N LEU A 235 -26.09 -7.68 -3.05
CA LEU A 235 -26.88 -6.73 -2.27
C LEU A 235 -28.10 -7.43 -1.66
N PHE A 236 -28.46 -7.03 -0.43
CA PHE A 236 -29.56 -7.65 0.34
C PHE A 236 -30.57 -6.63 0.88
N ASP A 237 -30.19 -5.37 1.08
CA ASP A 237 -31.07 -4.31 1.56
C ASP A 237 -31.86 -3.72 0.38
N GLU A 238 -33.19 -3.74 0.47
CA GLU A 238 -34.09 -3.31 -0.61
C GLU A 238 -33.88 -1.84 -1.00
N GLY A 239 -33.60 -0.97 -0.04
CA GLY A 239 -33.29 0.45 -0.31
C GLY A 239 -32.01 0.62 -1.12
N THR A 240 -30.97 -0.15 -0.78
CA THR A 240 -29.70 -0.18 -1.50
C THR A 240 -29.88 -0.79 -2.90
N ILE A 241 -30.64 -1.88 -3.02
CA ILE A 241 -30.96 -2.51 -4.31
C ILE A 241 -31.69 -1.51 -5.21
N ASN A 242 -32.76 -0.87 -4.73
CA ASN A 242 -33.53 0.09 -5.52
C ASN A 242 -32.67 1.27 -5.98
N LYS A 243 -31.76 1.74 -5.12
CA LYS A 243 -30.84 2.83 -5.40
C LYS A 243 -29.77 2.50 -6.44
N TRP A 244 -29.30 1.25 -6.46
CA TRP A 244 -28.19 0.79 -7.31
C TRP A 244 -28.62 -0.24 -8.36
N LYS A 245 -29.92 -0.34 -8.65
CA LYS A 245 -30.50 -1.40 -9.49
C LYS A 245 -29.91 -1.42 -10.91
N ASP A 246 -29.67 -0.25 -11.47
CA ASP A 246 -29.05 0.00 -12.76
C ASP A 246 -27.55 -0.32 -12.78
N CYS A 247 -26.92 -0.42 -11.60
CA CYS A 247 -25.53 -0.80 -11.43
C CYS A 247 -25.37 -2.24 -10.90
N CYS A 248 -26.38 -3.10 -11.07
CA CYS A 248 -26.35 -4.49 -10.64
C CYS A 248 -26.47 -5.45 -11.83
N THR A 249 -25.71 -6.55 -11.79
CA THR A 249 -26.09 -7.74 -12.56
C THR A 249 -27.16 -8.52 -11.82
N VAL A 250 -28.04 -9.17 -12.58
CA VAL A 250 -29.23 -9.85 -12.04
C VAL A 250 -29.14 -11.34 -12.34
N VAL A 251 -29.34 -12.15 -11.30
CA VAL A 251 -29.38 -13.62 -11.41
C VAL A 251 -30.66 -14.14 -10.76
N ASP A 252 -31.54 -14.70 -11.57
CA ASP A 252 -32.75 -15.35 -11.08
C ASP A 252 -32.44 -16.74 -10.55
N HIS A 253 -32.91 -17.03 -9.34
CA HIS A 253 -32.72 -18.32 -8.70
C HIS A 253 -33.94 -19.23 -8.95
N VAL A 254 -33.70 -20.55 -9.01
CA VAL A 254 -34.72 -21.59 -9.30
C VAL A 254 -35.90 -21.60 -8.31
N ASN A 255 -35.74 -20.96 -7.16
CA ASN A 255 -36.79 -20.81 -6.14
C ASN A 255 -37.64 -19.54 -6.32
N GLY A 256 -37.46 -18.79 -7.41
CA GLY A 256 -38.16 -17.55 -7.72
C GLY A 256 -37.57 -16.29 -7.07
N ALA A 257 -36.43 -16.39 -6.36
CA ALA A 257 -35.76 -15.22 -5.79
C ALA A 257 -34.76 -14.60 -6.77
N THR A 258 -34.85 -13.29 -7.00
CA THR A 258 -33.90 -12.54 -7.84
C THR A 258 -32.75 -12.01 -6.98
N ASN A 259 -31.51 -12.29 -7.38
CA ASN A 259 -30.30 -11.80 -6.73
C ASN A 259 -29.69 -10.64 -7.51
N TYR A 260 -29.34 -9.57 -6.80
CA TYR A 260 -28.68 -8.39 -7.35
C TYR A 260 -27.23 -8.38 -6.90
N PHE A 261 -26.28 -8.39 -7.84
CA PHE A 261 -24.85 -8.30 -7.56
C PHE A 261 -24.34 -6.94 -8.01
N PHE A 262 -23.66 -6.24 -7.11
CA PHE A 262 -23.13 -4.90 -7.36
C PHE A 262 -21.98 -4.98 -8.36
N SER A 263 -22.18 -4.43 -9.56
CA SER A 263 -21.19 -4.55 -10.65
C SER A 263 -20.15 -3.43 -10.58
N PRO A 264 -18.84 -3.72 -10.52
CA PRO A 264 -17.79 -2.70 -10.49
C PRO A 264 -17.74 -1.88 -11.79
N THR A 265 -17.99 -2.48 -12.94
CA THR A 265 -17.94 -1.83 -14.25
C THR A 265 -19.17 -0.94 -14.45
N LEU A 266 -20.38 -1.40 -14.12
CA LEU A 266 -21.58 -0.55 -14.20
C LEU A 266 -21.53 0.61 -13.20
N VAL A 267 -20.94 0.40 -12.02
CA VAL A 267 -20.69 1.49 -11.06
C VAL A 267 -19.68 2.49 -11.62
N ALA A 268 -18.60 2.03 -12.25
CA ALA A 268 -17.62 2.92 -12.87
C ALA A 268 -18.21 3.72 -14.04
N ASP A 269 -19.09 3.11 -14.83
CA ASP A 269 -19.79 3.75 -15.95
C ASP A 269 -20.68 4.88 -15.46
N TRP A 270 -21.57 4.58 -14.51
CA TRP A 270 -22.40 5.58 -13.86
C TRP A 270 -21.56 6.73 -13.26
N PHE A 271 -20.46 6.38 -12.60
CA PHE A 271 -19.62 7.36 -11.91
C PHE A 271 -18.89 8.28 -12.91
N TYR A 272 -18.40 7.73 -14.02
CA TYR A 272 -17.82 8.50 -15.12
C TYR A 272 -18.83 9.45 -15.75
N GLU A 273 -20.05 8.99 -16.03
CA GLU A 273 -21.12 9.83 -16.59
C GLU A 273 -21.46 10.99 -15.64
N SER A 274 -21.60 10.69 -14.34
CA SER A 274 -21.92 11.69 -13.32
C SER A 274 -20.81 12.74 -13.17
N ILE A 275 -19.54 12.32 -13.11
CA ILE A 275 -18.39 13.24 -13.09
C ILE A 275 -18.37 14.08 -14.36
N SER A 276 -18.53 13.46 -15.53
CA SER A 276 -18.50 14.15 -16.82
C SER A 276 -19.57 15.23 -16.91
N MET A 277 -20.80 14.95 -16.48
CA MET A 277 -21.89 15.93 -16.44
C MET A 277 -21.58 17.09 -15.49
N VAL A 278 -21.13 16.80 -14.26
CA VAL A 278 -20.80 17.84 -13.28
C VAL A 278 -19.66 18.73 -13.79
N LEU A 279 -18.59 18.14 -14.33
CA LEU A 279 -17.47 18.90 -14.88
C LEU A 279 -17.89 19.75 -16.09
N ALA A 280 -18.76 19.24 -16.96
CA ALA A 280 -19.32 20.02 -18.07
C ALA A 280 -20.12 21.25 -17.56
N GLU A 281 -20.91 21.11 -16.50
CA GLU A 281 -21.63 22.24 -15.89
C GLU A 281 -20.69 23.27 -15.26
N ILE A 282 -19.64 22.83 -14.55
CA ILE A 282 -18.62 23.73 -13.99
C ILE A 282 -17.93 24.53 -15.12
N GLN A 283 -17.60 23.86 -16.23
CA GLN A 283 -16.92 24.48 -17.36
C GLN A 283 -17.77 25.52 -18.11
N LYS A 284 -19.11 25.46 -18.03
CA LYS A 284 -19.99 26.48 -18.63
C LYS A 284 -19.85 27.86 -17.98
N LYS A 285 -19.46 27.91 -16.71
CA LYS A 285 -19.31 29.16 -15.93
C LYS A 285 -17.94 29.19 -15.24
N PRO A 286 -16.84 29.33 -16.01
CA PRO A 286 -15.51 29.30 -15.44
C PRO A 286 -15.33 30.49 -14.50
N GLN A 287 -14.98 30.20 -13.25
CA GLN A 287 -14.68 31.21 -12.24
C GLN A 287 -13.16 31.38 -12.11
N ARG A 288 -12.72 32.62 -11.91
CA ARG A 288 -11.30 32.91 -11.71
C ARG A 288 -10.80 32.22 -10.44
N GLY A 289 -9.68 31.50 -10.54
CA GLY A 289 -9.09 30.75 -9.42
C GLY A 289 -9.57 29.31 -9.28
N VAL A 290 -10.53 28.87 -10.10
CA VAL A 290 -10.91 27.45 -10.17
C VAL A 290 -9.93 26.70 -11.06
N PRO A 291 -9.47 25.49 -10.66
CA PRO A 291 -8.66 24.61 -11.49
C PRO A 291 -9.21 24.43 -12.90
N ARG A 292 -8.32 24.49 -13.90
CA ARG A 292 -8.67 24.16 -15.29
C ARG A 292 -8.70 22.65 -15.43
N VAL A 293 -9.85 22.10 -15.80
CA VAL A 293 -9.93 20.69 -16.17
C VAL A 293 -9.38 20.54 -17.59
N GLU A 294 -8.16 20.01 -17.70
CA GLU A 294 -7.47 19.84 -18.98
C GLU A 294 -7.93 18.57 -19.69
N LYS A 295 -8.18 17.51 -18.91
CA LYS A 295 -8.53 16.20 -19.44
C LYS A 295 -9.39 15.41 -18.47
N VAL A 296 -10.32 14.63 -19.01
CA VAL A 296 -11.12 13.64 -18.27
C VAL A 296 -11.22 12.40 -19.15
N GLU A 297 -10.69 11.28 -18.70
CA GLU A 297 -10.72 10.01 -19.44
C GLU A 297 -11.16 8.86 -18.55
N ARG A 298 -11.95 7.95 -19.13
CA ARG A 298 -12.28 6.66 -18.55
C ARG A 298 -11.27 5.62 -19.02
N ASN A 299 -10.54 5.05 -18.07
CA ASN A 299 -9.58 3.96 -18.26
C ASN A 299 -10.12 2.72 -17.55
N ALA A 300 -10.94 1.93 -18.25
CA ALA A 300 -11.70 0.83 -17.64
C ALA A 300 -12.56 1.33 -16.46
N THR A 301 -12.23 0.93 -15.24
CA THR A 301 -12.92 1.31 -14.00
C THR A 301 -12.29 2.50 -13.27
N VAL A 302 -11.21 3.07 -13.83
CA VAL A 302 -10.51 4.25 -13.30
C VAL A 302 -10.87 5.48 -14.11
N ILE A 303 -11.13 6.60 -13.44
CA ILE A 303 -11.41 7.88 -14.10
C ILE A 303 -10.21 8.80 -13.88
N SER A 304 -9.45 9.06 -14.93
CA SER A 304 -8.26 9.90 -14.87
C SER A 304 -8.62 11.35 -15.23
N ILE A 305 -8.35 12.28 -14.32
CA ILE A 305 -8.62 13.72 -14.49
C ILE A 305 -7.30 14.48 -14.41
N ILE A 306 -6.98 15.29 -15.41
CA ILE A 306 -5.82 16.20 -15.36
C ILE A 306 -6.33 17.62 -15.06
N LEU A 307 -5.85 18.17 -13.96
CA LEU A 307 -6.15 19.53 -13.51
C LEU A 307 -4.94 20.43 -13.65
N GLY A 308 -5.08 21.55 -14.34
CA GLY A 308 -4.13 22.65 -14.33
C GLY A 308 -4.46 23.64 -13.20
N VAL A 309 -3.55 23.82 -12.26
CA VAL A 309 -3.67 24.77 -11.14
C VAL A 309 -2.41 25.60 -11.04
N GLY A 310 -2.53 26.89 -11.35
CA GLY A 310 -1.37 27.77 -11.44
C GLY A 310 -0.40 27.27 -12.52
N GLY A 311 0.83 26.95 -12.12
CA GLY A 311 1.84 26.34 -12.99
C GLY A 311 1.86 24.81 -12.99
N SER A 312 1.09 24.15 -12.13
CA SER A 312 1.18 22.71 -11.92
C SER A 312 0.03 21.95 -12.60
N ARG A 313 0.35 20.77 -13.14
CA ARG A 313 -0.63 19.81 -13.68
C ARG A 313 -0.71 18.59 -12.78
N MET A 314 -1.92 18.30 -12.33
CA MET A 314 -2.20 17.25 -11.36
C MET A 314 -3.11 16.19 -11.97
N LEU A 315 -2.59 14.97 -12.07
CA LEU A 315 -3.32 13.78 -12.48
C LEU A 315 -4.01 13.16 -11.26
N TYR A 316 -5.33 13.09 -11.28
CA TYR A 316 -6.13 12.35 -10.31
C TYR A 316 -6.69 11.09 -10.97
N ASP A 317 -6.26 9.93 -10.50
CA ASP A 317 -6.95 8.66 -10.76
C ASP A 317 -8.04 8.48 -9.71
N VAL A 318 -9.30 8.76 -10.08
CA VAL A 318 -10.47 8.64 -9.21
C VAL A 318 -11.10 7.26 -9.39
N VAL A 319 -11.23 6.51 -8.30
CA VAL A 319 -11.65 5.11 -8.32
C VAL A 319 -12.88 4.92 -7.42
N PRO A 320 -14.03 4.47 -7.94
CA PRO A 320 -15.17 4.11 -7.12
C PRO A 320 -14.90 2.80 -6.39
N VAL A 321 -15.14 2.77 -5.07
CA VAL A 321 -14.86 1.60 -4.22
C VAL A 321 -16.04 1.25 -3.31
N VAL A 322 -16.01 0.06 -2.72
CA VAL A 322 -16.87 -0.28 -1.58
C VAL A 322 -16.03 -0.27 -0.31
N SER A 323 -16.51 0.40 0.75
CA SER A 323 -15.79 0.56 2.00
C SER A 323 -16.38 -0.27 3.13
N PHE A 324 -15.50 -0.99 3.84
CA PHE A 324 -15.79 -1.82 5.00
C PHE A 324 -15.03 -1.33 6.22
N LYS A 325 -15.62 -1.55 7.41
CA LYS A 325 -14.91 -1.42 8.69
C LYS A 325 -14.47 -2.79 9.18
N GLY A 326 -13.35 -2.83 9.90
CA GLY A 326 -12.78 -4.06 10.46
C GLY A 326 -11.88 -4.81 9.49
N TRP A 327 -11.64 -6.10 9.77
CA TRP A 327 -10.69 -6.95 9.06
C TRP A 327 -11.39 -8.11 8.34
N PRO A 328 -11.03 -8.43 7.08
CA PRO A 328 -11.65 -9.52 6.36
C PRO A 328 -11.15 -10.88 6.88
N ALA A 329 -12.06 -11.85 7.00
CA ALA A 329 -11.76 -13.16 7.58
C ALA A 329 -10.63 -13.91 6.86
N VAL A 330 -10.47 -13.72 5.54
CA VAL A 330 -9.40 -14.34 4.75
C VAL A 330 -8.01 -13.84 5.16
N ALA A 331 -7.91 -12.64 5.71
CA ALA A 331 -6.65 -12.05 6.17
C ALA A 331 -6.43 -12.25 7.68
N GLN A 332 -7.30 -12.99 8.39
CA GLN A 332 -7.21 -13.14 9.84
C GLN A 332 -5.90 -13.78 10.30
N SER A 333 -5.32 -14.69 9.49
CA SER A 333 -4.03 -15.32 9.78
C SER A 333 -2.87 -14.32 9.84
N TRP A 334 -2.96 -13.20 9.12
CA TRP A 334 -1.96 -12.14 9.14
C TRP A 334 -1.81 -11.53 10.54
N LEU A 335 -2.92 -11.41 11.29
CA LEU A 335 -2.88 -10.89 12.67
C LEU A 335 -2.25 -11.84 13.69
N MET A 336 -1.91 -13.07 13.29
CA MET A 336 -1.27 -14.05 14.17
C MET A 336 0.25 -13.93 14.18
N GLU A 337 0.82 -13.09 13.31
CA GLU A 337 2.25 -12.86 13.15
C GLU A 337 2.65 -11.43 13.60
N ASN A 338 3.96 -11.15 13.66
CA ASN A 338 4.47 -9.87 14.14
C ASN A 338 4.80 -8.92 12.98
N HIS A 339 3.85 -8.02 12.67
CA HIS A 339 3.96 -7.06 11.56
C HIS A 339 4.13 -5.59 11.99
N PHE A 340 4.33 -5.35 13.29
CA PHE A 340 4.44 -4.00 13.86
C PHE A 340 5.91 -3.69 14.17
N TRP A 341 6.67 -3.36 13.12
CA TRP A 341 8.14 -3.37 13.14
C TRP A 341 8.78 -2.35 14.09
N ASP A 342 8.14 -1.20 14.29
CA ASP A 342 8.63 -0.14 15.19
C ASP A 342 7.88 -0.07 16.54
N GLY A 343 6.83 -0.88 16.70
CA GLY A 343 5.96 -0.92 17.88
C GLY A 343 5.16 0.36 18.16
N LYS A 344 5.18 1.36 17.26
CA LYS A 344 4.48 2.64 17.45
C LYS A 344 3.05 2.61 16.95
N ILE A 345 2.80 1.85 15.88
CA ILE A 345 1.47 1.69 15.30
C ILE A 345 0.73 0.58 16.03
N THR A 346 -0.51 0.84 16.42
CA THR A 346 -1.35 -0.17 17.07
C THR A 346 -2.08 -1.03 16.04
N GLU A 347 -2.45 -2.24 16.45
CA GLU A 347 -3.22 -3.15 15.59
C GLU A 347 -4.51 -2.49 15.11
N GLU A 348 -5.22 -1.78 15.99
CA GLU A 348 -6.48 -1.11 15.71
C GLU A 348 -6.38 -0.05 14.62
N GLU A 349 -5.24 0.66 14.54
CA GLU A 349 -5.00 1.65 13.49
C GLU A 349 -4.86 0.98 12.12
N VAL A 350 -4.15 -0.16 12.06
CA VAL A 350 -3.91 -0.91 10.82
C VAL A 350 -5.17 -1.63 10.35
N ILE A 351 -5.95 -2.24 11.24
CA ILE A 351 -7.10 -3.07 10.88
C ILE A 351 -8.44 -2.33 10.85
N SER A 352 -8.40 -0.99 10.85
CA SER A 352 -9.60 -0.15 10.95
C SER A 352 -10.63 -0.35 9.82
N GLY A 353 -10.19 -0.76 8.63
CA GLY A 353 -11.06 -1.05 7.51
C GLY A 353 -10.32 -1.45 6.24
N PHE A 354 -11.09 -1.96 5.27
CA PHE A 354 -10.60 -2.37 3.96
C PHE A 354 -11.56 -1.91 2.86
N TYR A 355 -11.10 -2.05 1.61
CA TYR A 355 -11.85 -1.67 0.43
C TYR A 355 -12.05 -2.85 -0.50
N LEU A 356 -13.05 -2.71 -1.36
CA LEU A 356 -13.19 -3.47 -2.59
C LEU A 356 -12.91 -2.56 -3.78
N LEU A 357 -11.89 -2.91 -4.57
CA LEU A 357 -11.51 -2.21 -5.80
C LEU A 357 -12.22 -2.82 -7.00
N PRO A 358 -12.55 -1.99 -8.02
CA PRO A 358 -13.21 -2.44 -9.24
C PRO A 358 -12.18 -3.03 -10.21
N ALA A 359 -11.57 -4.15 -9.84
CA ALA A 359 -10.67 -4.93 -10.69
C ALA A 359 -11.22 -6.36 -10.83
N CYS A 360 -10.62 -7.17 -11.71
CA CYS A 360 -11.05 -8.55 -11.89
C CYS A 360 -9.87 -9.51 -12.08
N SER A 361 -10.04 -10.78 -11.68
CA SER A 361 -9.05 -11.80 -11.97
C SER A 361 -8.93 -12.06 -13.47
N SER A 362 -7.77 -12.55 -13.93
CA SER A 362 -7.52 -12.81 -15.36
C SER A 362 -8.50 -13.81 -16.00
N THR A 363 -9.07 -14.70 -15.20
CA THR A 363 -10.08 -15.71 -15.62
C THR A 363 -11.48 -15.38 -15.11
N GLY A 364 -11.65 -14.23 -14.47
CA GLY A 364 -12.86 -13.87 -13.73
C GLY A 364 -13.92 -13.18 -14.56
N GLN A 365 -15.03 -12.85 -13.89
CA GLN A 365 -16.10 -12.05 -14.49
C GLN A 365 -15.98 -10.58 -14.07
N LYS A 366 -15.56 -9.73 -15.00
CA LYS A 366 -15.35 -8.28 -14.78
C LYS A 366 -16.57 -7.58 -14.20
N GLU A 367 -17.77 -8.01 -14.58
CA GLU A 367 -19.04 -7.47 -14.11
C GLU A 367 -19.40 -7.83 -12.67
N ASN A 368 -18.72 -8.82 -12.06
CA ASN A 368 -19.16 -9.43 -10.80
C ASN A 368 -18.06 -9.54 -9.76
N GLU A 369 -16.80 -9.29 -10.11
CA GLU A 369 -15.67 -9.47 -9.20
C GLU A 369 -15.14 -8.16 -8.68
N TRP A 370 -14.89 -8.11 -7.38
CA TRP A 370 -14.17 -7.03 -6.74
C TRP A 370 -12.90 -7.55 -6.09
N ARG A 371 -11.82 -6.76 -6.09
CA ARG A 371 -10.55 -7.08 -5.41
C ARG A 371 -10.53 -6.55 -3.99
N LEU A 372 -10.10 -7.35 -3.02
CA LEU A 372 -9.74 -6.85 -1.71
C LEU A 372 -8.57 -5.86 -1.79
N SER A 373 -8.66 -4.77 -1.06
CA SER A 373 -7.60 -3.77 -0.94
C SER A 373 -7.45 -3.31 0.51
N PHE A 374 -6.19 -3.28 0.93
CA PHE A 374 -5.75 -2.88 2.26
C PHE A 374 -5.08 -1.51 2.24
N ALA A 375 -5.42 -0.66 1.28
CA ALA A 375 -4.79 0.66 1.08
C ALA A 375 -4.75 1.52 2.36
N ARG A 376 -5.77 1.42 3.23
CA ARG A 376 -5.78 2.12 4.52
C ARG A 376 -4.70 1.60 5.48
N SER A 377 -4.56 0.28 5.57
CA SER A 377 -3.53 -0.41 6.37
C SER A 377 -2.13 -0.14 5.84
N GLU A 378 -1.95 -0.16 4.50
CA GLU A 378 -0.69 0.18 3.84
C GLU A 378 -0.24 1.60 4.16
N VAL A 379 -1.16 2.57 4.20
CA VAL A 379 -0.84 3.96 4.58
C VAL A 379 -0.34 4.04 6.03
N GLN A 380 -0.89 3.23 6.95
CA GLN A 380 -0.38 3.18 8.31
C GLN A 380 1.02 2.57 8.33
N LEU A 381 1.19 1.36 7.80
CA LEU A 381 2.48 0.65 7.79
C LEU A 381 3.58 1.45 7.10
N LYS A 382 3.25 2.21 6.04
CA LYS A 382 4.21 3.06 5.33
C LYS A 382 4.93 4.05 6.27
N LYS A 383 4.28 4.51 7.34
CA LYS A 383 4.88 5.43 8.32
C LYS A 383 6.03 4.83 9.12
N CYS A 384 6.11 3.50 9.19
CA CYS A 384 7.17 2.77 9.90
C CYS A 384 8.35 2.40 9.01
N ILE A 385 8.25 2.63 7.70
CA ILE A 385 9.30 2.26 6.74
C ILE A 385 10.43 3.29 6.83
N SER A 386 11.67 2.82 6.97
CA SER A 386 12.83 3.70 7.03
C SER A 386 13.04 4.46 5.72
N ALA A 387 13.64 5.65 5.83
CA ALA A 387 13.98 6.47 4.66
C ALA A 387 14.86 5.71 3.66
N SER A 388 15.88 4.98 4.13
CA SER A 388 16.79 4.19 3.28
C SER A 388 16.06 3.12 2.48
N LEU A 389 15.13 2.39 3.10
CA LEU A 389 14.33 1.37 2.40
C LEU A 389 13.35 2.02 1.42
N MET A 390 12.75 3.16 1.78
CA MET A 390 11.89 3.90 0.86
C MET A 390 12.66 4.41 -0.37
N GLN A 391 13.85 4.98 -0.19
CA GLN A 391 14.71 5.42 -1.31
C GLN A 391 15.08 4.24 -2.22
N ALA A 392 15.47 3.10 -1.63
CA ALA A 392 15.74 1.88 -2.36
C ALA A 392 14.52 1.37 -3.14
N TYR A 393 13.33 1.41 -2.53
CA TYR A 393 12.07 1.06 -3.17
C TYR A 393 11.75 1.96 -4.36
N GLN A 394 11.86 3.29 -4.23
CA GLN A 394 11.60 4.22 -5.33
C GLN A 394 12.57 3.99 -6.49
N ALA A 395 13.85 3.79 -6.18
CA ALA A 395 14.87 3.45 -7.17
C ALA A 395 14.52 2.14 -7.89
N CYS A 396 14.24 1.07 -7.14
CA CYS A 396 13.87 -0.24 -7.70
C CYS A 396 12.60 -0.15 -8.58
N LYS A 397 11.59 0.60 -8.11
CA LYS A 397 10.37 0.86 -8.85
C LYS A 397 10.65 1.52 -10.20
N ALA A 398 11.50 2.55 -10.25
CA ALA A 398 11.86 3.22 -11.50
C ALA A 398 12.56 2.28 -12.48
N LEU A 399 13.39 1.36 -11.99
CA LEU A 399 14.02 0.31 -12.81
C LEU A 399 12.95 -0.64 -13.39
N ILE A 400 12.04 -1.14 -12.54
CA ILE A 400 11.00 -2.10 -12.93
C ILE A 400 10.01 -1.49 -13.90
N ILE A 401 9.48 -0.29 -13.63
CA ILE A 401 8.50 0.39 -14.50
C ILE A 401 9.06 0.50 -15.93
N LYS A 402 10.33 0.89 -16.06
CA LYS A 402 10.97 1.03 -17.37
C LYS A 402 11.19 -0.33 -18.05
N LEU A 403 11.81 -1.27 -17.35
CA LEU A 403 12.34 -2.50 -17.95
C LEU A 403 11.28 -3.58 -18.15
N LEU A 404 10.30 -3.64 -17.24
CA LEU A 404 9.21 -4.61 -17.26
C LEU A 404 7.91 -3.99 -17.80
N SER A 405 7.98 -2.78 -18.40
CA SER A 405 6.84 -2.11 -19.05
C SER A 405 6.17 -2.92 -20.15
N ARG A 406 6.90 -3.83 -20.82
CA ARG A 406 6.39 -4.65 -21.93
C ARG A 406 6.98 -6.07 -21.91
N PRO A 407 6.17 -7.14 -21.96
CA PRO A 407 4.72 -7.13 -21.73
C PRO A 407 4.40 -6.64 -20.31
N LYS A 408 3.26 -5.96 -20.13
CA LYS A 408 2.81 -5.54 -18.80
C LYS A 408 2.35 -6.79 -18.06
N ALA A 409 3.10 -7.18 -17.05
CA ALA A 409 2.81 -8.35 -16.22
C ALA A 409 3.24 -8.11 -14.77
N ILE A 410 4.31 -7.33 -14.58
CA ILE A 410 4.80 -6.97 -13.26
C ILE A 410 4.40 -5.53 -12.95
N SER A 411 3.37 -5.39 -12.12
CA SER A 411 2.97 -4.12 -11.50
C SER A 411 3.97 -3.70 -10.41
N PRO A 412 4.20 -2.38 -10.22
CA PRO A 412 4.93 -1.86 -9.05
C PRO A 412 4.35 -2.29 -7.70
N TYR A 413 3.06 -2.68 -7.65
CA TYR A 413 2.43 -3.19 -6.43
C TYR A 413 3.08 -4.50 -5.92
N HIS A 414 3.63 -5.34 -6.81
CA HIS A 414 4.39 -6.52 -6.41
C HIS A 414 5.62 -6.13 -5.59
N LEU A 415 6.36 -5.11 -6.05
CA LEU A 415 7.52 -4.59 -5.33
C LEU A 415 7.11 -4.00 -3.96
N ARG A 416 5.95 -3.33 -3.89
CA ARG A 416 5.43 -2.81 -2.63
C ARG A 416 5.18 -3.94 -1.63
N SER A 417 4.57 -5.04 -2.07
CA SER A 417 4.40 -6.23 -1.21
C SER A 417 5.73 -6.82 -0.75
N LEU A 418 6.74 -6.89 -1.63
CA LEU A 418 8.08 -7.36 -1.27
C LEU A 418 8.78 -6.46 -0.25
N MET A 419 8.61 -5.13 -0.37
CA MET A 419 9.11 -4.18 0.61
C MET A 419 8.49 -4.42 1.99
N LEU A 420 7.19 -4.66 2.07
CA LEU A 420 6.51 -4.98 3.34
C LEU A 420 7.04 -6.31 3.92
N TRP A 421 7.21 -7.35 3.10
CA TRP A 421 7.83 -8.61 3.52
C TRP A 421 9.29 -8.46 3.96
N ALA A 422 10.04 -7.52 3.37
CA ALA A 422 11.40 -7.22 3.80
C ALA A 422 11.42 -6.62 5.21
N CYS A 423 10.43 -5.79 5.56
CA CYS A 423 10.29 -5.25 6.91
C CYS A 423 9.98 -6.32 7.97
N ASP A 424 9.21 -7.36 7.63
CA ASP A 424 8.98 -8.50 8.53
C ASP A 424 10.26 -9.34 8.74
N ARG A 425 11.04 -9.50 7.66
CA ARG A 425 12.20 -10.39 7.63
C ARG A 425 13.47 -9.78 8.23
N LEU A 426 13.66 -8.47 8.07
CA LEU A 426 14.90 -7.77 8.42
C LEU A 426 14.75 -6.94 9.70
N PRO A 427 15.76 -6.92 10.59
CA PRO A 427 15.71 -6.07 11.79
C PRO A 427 15.57 -4.59 11.44
N HIS A 428 14.71 -3.86 12.16
CA HIS A 428 14.53 -2.42 11.95
C HIS A 428 15.85 -1.64 12.07
N THR A 429 16.76 -2.05 12.97
CA THR A 429 18.09 -1.46 13.12
C THR A 429 18.96 -1.56 11.87
N TYR A 430 18.77 -2.60 11.05
CA TYR A 430 19.44 -2.77 9.77
C TYR A 430 18.81 -1.87 8.71
N LEU A 431 17.48 -1.87 8.62
CA LEU A 431 16.75 -1.07 7.64
C LEU A 431 16.90 0.44 7.87
N ALA A 432 17.10 0.87 9.11
CA ALA A 432 17.26 2.27 9.47
C ALA A 432 18.65 2.87 9.20
N GLN A 433 19.64 2.08 8.74
CA GLN A 433 20.96 2.60 8.43
C GLN A 433 20.93 3.45 7.14
N GLU A 434 21.45 4.67 7.20
CA GLU A 434 21.42 5.62 6.07
C GLU A 434 22.22 5.11 4.85
N ASP A 435 23.36 4.44 5.10
CA ASP A 435 24.22 3.90 4.04
C ASP A 435 23.78 2.53 3.50
N TYR A 436 22.61 2.03 3.89
CA TYR A 436 22.16 0.66 3.52
C TYR A 436 21.11 0.66 2.40
N ALA A 437 20.81 1.81 1.81
CA ALA A 437 19.88 1.91 0.69
C ALA A 437 20.32 1.03 -0.51
N ALA A 438 21.62 0.95 -0.79
CA ALA A 438 22.17 0.06 -1.81
C ALA A 438 21.87 -1.41 -1.53
N HIS A 439 22.12 -1.90 -0.31
CA HIS A 439 21.80 -3.28 0.04
C HIS A 439 20.30 -3.57 -0.03
N CYS A 440 19.46 -2.61 0.40
CA CYS A 440 18.02 -2.72 0.29
C CYS A 440 17.57 -2.82 -1.18
N LEU A 441 18.13 -1.99 -2.07
CA LEU A 441 17.83 -2.02 -3.50
C LEU A 441 18.20 -3.39 -4.11
N LEU A 442 19.42 -3.86 -3.86
CA LEU A 442 19.89 -5.15 -4.37
C LEU A 442 19.03 -6.30 -3.84
N GLY A 443 18.67 -6.26 -2.55
CA GLY A 443 17.78 -7.25 -1.93
C GLY A 443 16.39 -7.27 -2.55
N LEU A 444 15.79 -6.11 -2.84
CA LEU A 444 14.49 -6.02 -3.51
C LEU A 444 14.53 -6.57 -4.95
N ILE A 445 15.62 -6.31 -5.68
CA ILE A 445 15.83 -6.89 -7.02
C ILE A 445 15.95 -8.41 -6.92
N ASP A 446 16.73 -8.91 -5.97
CA ASP A 446 16.94 -10.34 -5.76
C ASP A 446 15.64 -11.05 -5.30
N ASP A 447 14.85 -10.43 -4.42
CA ASP A 447 13.54 -10.94 -4.00
C ASP A 447 12.56 -11.01 -5.17
N LEU A 448 12.47 -9.96 -6.00
CA LEU A 448 11.61 -9.99 -7.17
C LEU A 448 12.08 -11.02 -8.20
N GLN A 449 13.39 -11.18 -8.39
CA GLN A 449 13.95 -12.21 -9.25
C GLN A 449 13.59 -13.61 -8.75
N HIS A 450 13.70 -13.85 -7.44
CA HIS A 450 13.28 -15.08 -6.81
C HIS A 450 11.77 -15.35 -7.01
N CYS A 451 10.93 -14.34 -6.84
CA CYS A 451 9.49 -14.45 -7.09
C CYS A 451 9.17 -14.79 -8.54
N LEU A 452 9.88 -14.20 -9.51
CA LEU A 452 9.69 -14.48 -10.93
C LEU A 452 10.13 -15.89 -11.31
N VAL A 453 11.31 -16.33 -10.85
CA VAL A 453 11.84 -17.66 -11.16
C VAL A 453 10.96 -18.76 -10.59
N ASN A 454 10.45 -18.58 -9.37
CA ASN A 454 9.56 -19.55 -8.73
C ASN A 454 8.08 -19.35 -9.07
N LYS A 455 7.74 -18.24 -9.76
CA LYS A 455 6.36 -17.82 -10.04
C LYS A 455 5.51 -17.73 -8.76
N THR A 456 6.10 -17.21 -7.69
CA THR A 456 5.46 -17.06 -6.38
C THR A 456 5.74 -15.67 -5.82
N CYS A 457 4.72 -14.83 -5.74
CA CYS A 457 4.77 -13.56 -5.01
C CYS A 457 3.55 -13.50 -4.08
N PRO A 458 3.69 -13.88 -2.79
CA PRO A 458 2.58 -13.87 -1.85
C PRO A 458 2.15 -12.43 -1.57
N ASN A 459 0.84 -12.17 -1.62
CA ASN A 459 0.27 -10.89 -1.16
C ASN A 459 0.59 -10.70 0.32
N TYR A 460 0.92 -9.48 0.73
CA TYR A 460 1.35 -9.21 2.11
C TYR A 460 0.26 -9.49 3.15
N PHE A 461 -0.98 -9.06 2.91
CA PHE A 461 -2.10 -9.23 3.86
C PHE A 461 -2.84 -10.56 3.69
N ILE A 462 -2.68 -11.20 2.54
CA ILE A 462 -3.24 -12.51 2.23
C ILE A 462 -2.08 -13.41 1.73
N PRO A 463 -1.17 -13.88 2.61
CA PRO A 463 0.05 -14.61 2.20
C PRO A 463 -0.21 -15.84 1.33
N GLN A 464 -1.40 -16.41 1.46
CA GLN A 464 -1.87 -17.55 0.67
C GLN A 464 -2.31 -17.20 -0.76
N CYS A 465 -2.43 -15.91 -1.10
CA CYS A 465 -2.76 -15.42 -2.44
C CYS A 465 -1.47 -15.13 -3.22
N ASN A 466 -1.21 -15.88 -4.29
CA ASN A 466 -0.06 -15.67 -5.17
C ASN A 466 -0.40 -14.67 -6.28
N MET A 467 0.17 -13.46 -6.21
CA MET A 467 -0.10 -12.40 -7.19
C MET A 467 0.44 -12.72 -8.59
N LEU A 468 1.42 -13.63 -8.72
CA LEU A 468 1.98 -14.04 -10.01
C LEU A 468 1.34 -15.31 -10.61
N GLU A 469 0.28 -15.83 -9.98
CA GLU A 469 -0.36 -17.08 -10.40
C GLU A 469 -0.83 -17.06 -11.87
N HIS A 470 -1.30 -15.89 -12.32
CA HIS A 470 -1.83 -15.67 -13.67
C HIS A 470 -0.76 -15.64 -14.78
N LEU A 471 0.53 -15.49 -14.44
CA LEU A 471 1.59 -15.39 -15.45
C LEU A 471 1.84 -16.75 -16.11
N SER A 472 2.23 -16.77 -17.39
CA SER A 472 2.78 -17.98 -17.98
C SER A 472 4.24 -18.17 -17.57
N ASP A 473 4.74 -19.40 -17.62
CA ASP A 473 6.13 -19.69 -17.24
C ASP A 473 7.13 -19.00 -18.19
N ASP A 474 6.81 -18.93 -19.48
CA ASP A 474 7.59 -18.19 -20.47
C ASP A 474 7.66 -16.69 -20.15
N MET A 475 6.54 -16.10 -19.73
CA MET A 475 6.48 -14.67 -19.39
C MET A 475 7.24 -14.39 -18.09
N ALA A 476 7.06 -15.24 -17.06
CA ALA A 476 7.79 -15.14 -15.81
C ALA A 476 9.32 -15.24 -16.05
N MET A 477 9.75 -16.21 -16.87
CA MET A 477 11.15 -16.37 -17.25
C MET A 477 11.70 -15.21 -18.09
N LEU A 478 10.89 -14.64 -19.00
CA LEU A 478 11.27 -13.44 -19.75
C LEU A 478 11.55 -12.26 -18.80
N HIS A 479 10.66 -12.01 -17.83
CA HIS A 479 10.85 -10.96 -16.84
C HIS A 479 12.04 -11.24 -15.91
N ALA A 480 12.24 -12.49 -15.49
CA ALA A 480 13.40 -12.88 -14.69
C ALA A 480 14.72 -12.60 -15.41
N ARG A 481 14.82 -12.89 -16.72
CA ARG A 481 16.01 -12.58 -17.53
C ARG A 481 16.26 -11.08 -17.66
N LYS A 482 15.20 -10.30 -17.88
CA LYS A 482 15.30 -8.83 -17.90
C LYS A 482 15.81 -8.27 -16.58
N LEU A 483 15.28 -8.78 -15.46
CA LEU A 483 15.70 -8.35 -14.13
C LEU A 483 17.13 -8.80 -13.81
N SER A 484 17.56 -9.96 -14.28
CA SER A 484 18.95 -10.41 -14.17
C SER A 484 19.93 -9.46 -14.85
N SER A 485 19.56 -8.85 -15.98
CA SER A 485 20.37 -7.81 -16.64
C SER A 485 20.53 -6.57 -15.77
N VAL A 486 19.51 -6.22 -14.97
CA VAL A 486 19.61 -5.14 -14.00
C VAL A 486 20.56 -5.49 -12.89
N ARG A 487 20.42 -6.71 -12.37
CA ARG A 487 21.21 -7.18 -11.24
C ARG A 487 22.70 -7.29 -11.58
N SER A 488 23.06 -7.49 -12.85
CA SER A 488 24.46 -7.50 -13.31
C SER A 488 25.12 -6.12 -13.40
N ASP A 489 24.35 -5.04 -13.58
CA ASP A 489 24.88 -3.66 -13.58
C ASP A 489 23.86 -2.65 -13.04
N PRO A 490 23.58 -2.67 -11.72
CA PRO A 490 22.59 -1.80 -11.11
C PRO A 490 22.97 -0.31 -11.21
N ALA A 491 24.27 0.01 -11.24
CA ALA A 491 24.73 1.40 -11.36
C ALA A 491 24.34 2.02 -12.70
N GLU A 492 24.56 1.33 -13.81
CA GLU A 492 24.21 1.87 -15.13
C GLU A 492 22.70 2.07 -15.28
N HIS A 493 21.92 1.13 -14.76
CA HIS A 493 20.47 1.25 -14.75
C HIS A 493 19.98 2.42 -13.89
N LEU A 494 20.60 2.68 -12.73
CA LEU A 494 20.32 3.85 -11.90
C LEU A 494 20.69 5.17 -12.60
N ARG A 495 21.87 5.26 -13.22
CA ARG A 495 22.26 6.46 -14.00
C ARG A 495 21.24 6.76 -15.08
N SER A 496 20.80 5.73 -15.80
CA SER A 496 19.75 5.89 -16.80
C SER A 496 18.44 6.39 -16.19
N ALA A 497 18.01 5.86 -15.04
CA ALA A 497 16.81 6.32 -14.35
C ALA A 497 16.91 7.79 -13.89
N ILE A 498 18.09 8.21 -13.41
CA ILE A 498 18.37 9.60 -13.04
C ILE A 498 18.23 10.54 -14.25
N GLU A 499 18.78 10.16 -15.41
CA GLU A 499 18.66 10.98 -16.63
C GLU A 499 17.21 11.13 -17.10
N HIS A 500 16.39 10.08 -16.95
CA HIS A 500 14.94 10.18 -17.22
C HIS A 500 14.24 11.12 -16.24
N ALA A 501 14.57 11.04 -14.94
CA ALA A 501 14.01 11.94 -13.93
C ALA A 501 14.38 13.41 -14.22
N LYS A 502 15.65 13.68 -14.58
CA LYS A 502 16.13 15.00 -15.00
C LYS A 502 15.39 15.51 -16.25
N ALA A 503 15.18 14.65 -17.25
CA ALA A 503 14.45 15.00 -18.46
C ALA A 503 12.99 15.37 -18.15
N ALA A 504 12.32 14.62 -17.27
CA ALA A 504 10.96 14.93 -16.82
C ALA A 504 10.90 16.28 -16.10
N SER A 505 11.82 16.57 -15.17
CA SER A 505 11.89 17.86 -14.47
C SER A 505 12.09 19.03 -15.42
N ARG A 506 12.95 18.87 -16.44
CA ARG A 506 13.16 19.89 -17.48
C ARG A 506 11.89 20.18 -18.27
N LEU A 507 11.14 19.14 -18.67
CA LEU A 507 9.89 19.30 -19.39
C LEU A 507 8.82 20.03 -18.56
N THR A 508 8.70 19.71 -17.27
CA THR A 508 7.83 20.44 -16.33
C THR A 508 8.17 21.93 -16.34
N LEU A 509 9.46 22.28 -16.18
CA LEU A 509 9.88 23.68 -16.20
C LEU A 509 9.57 24.32 -17.55
N GLU A 510 9.99 23.73 -18.67
CA GLU A 510 9.75 24.28 -20.02
C GLU A 510 8.27 24.59 -20.30
N LEU A 511 7.36 23.72 -19.86
CA LEU A 511 5.92 23.92 -20.01
C LEU A 511 5.36 24.99 -19.05
N GLN A 512 5.89 25.08 -17.83
CA GLN A 512 5.58 26.17 -16.89
C GLN A 512 5.97 27.54 -17.47
N TRP A 513 7.16 27.66 -18.06
CA TRP A 513 7.63 28.90 -18.70
C TRP A 513 6.77 29.30 -19.91
N ARG A 514 6.33 28.33 -20.74
CA ARG A 514 5.42 28.60 -21.86
C ARG A 514 4.02 29.01 -21.41
N GLY A 515 3.54 28.49 -20.28
CA GLY A 515 2.25 28.90 -19.69
C GLY A 515 2.28 30.29 -19.05
N GLY A 516 3.44 30.71 -18.52
CA GLY A 516 3.62 32.05 -17.92
C GLY A 516 3.78 33.19 -18.93
N SER A 517 4.28 32.91 -20.14
CA SER A 517 4.56 33.92 -21.17
C SER A 517 3.32 34.38 -21.96
N SER A 518 2.17 33.70 -21.86
CA SER A 518 0.93 34.15 -22.50
C SER A 518 0.20 35.28 -21.74
N ASN A 519 0.75 35.76 -20.62
CA ASN A 519 0.13 36.82 -19.78
C ASN A 519 0.99 38.08 -19.59
N LEU A 520 2.09 38.27 -20.33
CA LEU A 520 2.93 39.47 -20.20
C LEU A 520 3.23 40.09 -21.56
N SER A 521 2.36 41.00 -21.99
CA SER A 521 2.75 42.10 -22.87
C SER A 521 3.55 43.10 -22.03
N SER A 522 4.87 43.16 -22.21
CA SER A 522 5.68 44.24 -21.66
C SER A 522 5.30 45.58 -22.31
N PRO A 523 5.32 46.68 -21.53
CA PRO A 523 6.41 47.62 -21.78
C PRO A 523 7.09 48.13 -20.49
N LEU A 524 8.42 48.07 -20.55
CA LEU A 524 9.43 49.00 -20.01
C LEU A 524 9.15 49.79 -18.72
N SER A 525 10.05 49.53 -17.77
CA SER A 525 10.66 50.45 -16.79
C SER A 525 9.74 51.16 -15.81
N ASP A 526 9.70 50.66 -14.56
CA ASP A 526 10.06 51.52 -13.44
C ASP A 526 10.65 50.71 -12.28
N THR A 527 11.68 51.29 -11.67
CA THR A 527 12.45 50.74 -10.57
C THR A 527 11.78 51.02 -9.24
N GLY A 528 11.47 49.98 -8.47
CA GLY A 528 11.23 50.07 -7.02
C GLY A 528 9.89 49.53 -6.56
N ALA A 529 9.97 48.66 -5.55
CA ALA A 529 8.89 48.05 -4.77
C ALA A 529 8.13 46.88 -5.44
N ASP A 530 8.44 45.65 -5.00
CA ASP A 530 7.36 44.75 -4.56
C ASP A 530 7.87 43.58 -3.71
N GLN A 531 7.68 43.68 -2.38
CA GLN A 531 7.65 42.53 -1.45
C GLN A 531 6.20 42.05 -1.20
N GLN A 532 5.21 42.58 -1.93
CA GLN A 532 3.80 42.25 -1.75
C GLN A 532 3.33 40.84 -2.18
N PRO A 533 3.91 40.15 -3.19
CA PRO A 533 3.36 38.85 -3.61
C PRO A 533 3.54 37.76 -2.54
N ASP A 534 4.70 37.71 -1.88
CA ASP A 534 5.00 36.75 -0.81
C ASP A 534 4.15 37.01 0.44
N ASP A 535 3.97 38.29 0.81
CA ASP A 535 3.12 38.70 1.93
C ASP A 535 1.63 38.32 1.72
N ARG A 536 1.18 38.35 0.47
CA ARG A 536 -0.20 37.95 0.10
C ARG A 536 -0.37 36.43 0.07
N LEU A 537 0.65 35.70 -0.39
CA LEU A 537 0.68 34.24 -0.36
C LEU A 537 0.69 33.73 1.09
N ALA A 538 1.55 34.29 1.93
CA ALA A 538 1.65 33.98 3.36
C ALA A 538 0.31 34.23 4.08
N LYS A 539 -0.36 35.37 3.83
CA LYS A 539 -1.69 35.66 4.40
C LYS A 539 -2.76 34.66 3.95
N LYS A 540 -2.74 34.22 2.69
CA LYS A 540 -3.67 33.20 2.19
C LYS A 540 -3.44 31.84 2.84
N LEU A 541 -2.17 31.44 2.99
CA LEU A 541 -1.82 30.20 3.69
C LEU A 541 -2.26 30.25 5.16
N GLN A 542 -2.04 31.38 5.84
CA GLN A 542 -2.48 31.59 7.23
C GLN A 542 -4.01 31.54 7.38
N GLN A 543 -4.75 32.13 6.44
CA GLN A 543 -6.22 32.06 6.42
C GLN A 543 -6.72 30.62 6.23
N LEU A 544 -6.15 29.88 5.27
CA LEU A 544 -6.51 28.48 5.01
C LEU A 544 -6.30 27.58 6.24
N VAL A 545 -5.22 27.82 6.99
CA VAL A 545 -4.91 27.06 8.21
C VAL A 545 -5.88 27.40 9.34
N THR A 546 -6.28 28.67 9.47
CA THR A 546 -7.26 29.11 10.48
C THR A 546 -8.67 28.55 10.21
N GLU A 547 -9.05 28.43 8.94
CA GLU A 547 -10.38 27.94 8.53
C GLU A 547 -10.52 26.40 8.60
N ASN A 548 -9.40 25.65 8.65
CA ASN A 548 -9.38 24.18 8.69
C ASN A 548 -8.65 23.61 9.92
N PRO A 549 -9.18 23.78 11.16
CA PRO A 549 -8.53 23.30 12.38
C PRO A 549 -8.68 21.78 12.61
N GLY A 550 -8.37 20.96 11.60
CA GLY A 550 -8.30 19.49 11.73
C GLY A 550 -9.56 18.71 11.31
N LYS A 551 -10.37 19.22 10.38
CA LYS A 551 -11.52 18.47 9.80
C LYS A 551 -11.22 17.74 8.49
N SER A 552 -10.18 18.14 7.77
CA SER A 552 -9.69 17.41 6.59
C SER A 552 -8.55 16.50 7.02
N ILE A 553 -8.65 15.21 6.69
CA ILE A 553 -7.62 14.19 6.85
C ILE A 553 -6.25 14.79 6.51
N SER A 554 -5.28 14.62 7.42
CA SER A 554 -3.89 15.01 7.23
C SER A 554 -3.38 14.38 5.93
N VAL A 555 -3.24 15.18 4.87
CA VAL A 555 -2.63 14.73 3.62
C VAL A 555 -1.12 14.82 3.84
N PHE A 556 -0.45 13.68 3.97
CA PHE A 556 1.01 13.63 3.86
C PHE A 556 1.35 13.86 2.39
N ILE A 557 1.70 15.11 2.07
CA ILE A 557 1.98 15.54 0.70
C ILE A 557 3.30 14.88 0.22
N ASN A 558 4.28 14.70 1.10
CA ASN A 558 5.39 13.77 0.89
C ASN A 558 5.14 12.47 1.68
N PRO A 559 4.93 11.33 1.01
CA PRO A 559 4.74 10.07 1.71
C PRO A 559 6.06 9.47 2.21
N ASP A 560 7.22 10.00 1.80
CA ASP A 560 8.55 9.56 2.24
C ASP A 560 9.10 10.43 3.39
N ASP A 561 8.39 11.51 3.75
CA ASP A 561 8.60 12.30 4.96
C ASP A 561 7.32 12.34 5.79
N VAL A 562 7.20 11.36 6.69
CA VAL A 562 6.16 11.29 7.73
C VAL A 562 6.58 12.00 9.02
N THR A 563 7.81 12.51 9.07
CA THR A 563 8.34 13.25 10.23
C THR A 563 7.81 14.68 10.27
N ARG A 564 7.40 15.22 9.11
CA ARG A 564 6.77 16.52 8.97
C ARG A 564 5.35 16.37 8.37
N PRO A 565 4.27 16.60 9.15
CA PRO A 565 2.98 16.84 8.53
C PRO A 565 3.12 18.10 7.66
N HIS A 566 2.87 17.99 6.35
CA HIS A 566 3.01 19.13 5.45
C HIS A 566 1.98 20.23 5.71
N PHE A 567 1.06 20.02 6.68
CA PHE A 567 0.30 21.09 7.33
C PHE A 567 0.03 20.80 8.83
N ARG A 568 0.58 21.65 9.73
CA ARG A 568 -0.06 22.17 10.96
C ARG A 568 0.62 23.50 11.43
N ILE A 569 -0.17 24.51 11.78
CA ILE A 569 0.21 25.81 12.43
C ILE A 569 -0.86 26.03 13.53
N ASP A 570 -0.66 26.36 14.82
CA ASP A 570 0.44 26.71 15.75
C ASP A 570 0.39 25.72 16.95
N ASP A 571 1.43 25.35 17.72
CA ASP A 571 2.70 25.98 18.08
C ASP A 571 3.86 24.95 18.00
N LYS A 572 4.83 25.18 17.08
CA LYS A 572 6.21 24.59 16.99
C LYS A 572 6.37 23.23 16.25
N PHE A 573 7.32 23.03 15.31
CA PHE A 573 8.34 23.89 14.66
C PHE A 573 8.65 23.42 13.20
N PHE A 574 8.73 24.39 12.28
CA PHE A 574 9.36 24.50 10.93
C PHE A 574 9.62 23.25 10.06
#